data_AF-A0A413KR21-F1
#
_entry.id   AF-A0A413KR21-F1
#
_cell.length_a   1.000
_cell.length_b   1.000
_cell.length_c   1.000
_cell.angle_alpha   90.00
_cell.angle_beta   90.00
_cell.angle_gamma   90.00
#
_symmetry.space_group_name_H-M   'P 1'
#
loop_
_entity.id
_entity.type
_entity.pdbx_description
1 polymer ?
#
loop_
_entity_poly.entity_id
_entity_poly.type
_entity_poly.pdbx_seq_one_letter_code
_entity_poly.pdbx_strand_id
1 'polypeptide(L)'
;MATKDKSGFYNVNEMLSGIYGWSVKDGKVVTPKYEFPDEFKKRIDYFGEYMEDGLTLTGALQAIFASNDDKKAIADFEWGGTWLPQTKETQEFIDNSLSIVHCLVAAHLLYGVGG
;
A
#
# COMPACT_ATOMS: atom_id res chain seq x y z
N MET A 1 -12.92 -3.53 6.67
CA MET A 1 -11.74 -2.92 7.30
C MET A 1 -10.75 -4.03 7.54
N ALA A 2 -9.46 -3.84 7.23
CA ALA A 2 -8.42 -4.85 7.48
C ALA A 2 -8.51 -5.41 8.91
N THR A 3 -8.61 -6.73 9.04
CA THR A 3 -8.76 -7.39 10.35
C THR A 3 -7.47 -8.04 10.82
N LYS A 4 -7.26 -8.10 12.14
CA LYS A 4 -6.19 -8.90 12.74
C LYS A 4 -6.68 -10.31 13.05
N ASP A 5 -5.83 -11.31 12.86
CA ASP A 5 -6.06 -12.68 13.30
C ASP A 5 -5.78 -12.85 14.80
N LYS A 6 -5.93 -14.08 15.32
CA LYS A 6 -5.72 -14.38 16.75
C LYS A 6 -4.27 -14.19 17.20
N SER A 7 -3.32 -14.11 16.26
CA SER A 7 -1.90 -13.90 16.51
C SER A 7 -1.52 -12.41 16.53
N GLY A 8 -2.47 -11.52 16.18
CA GLY A 8 -2.25 -10.07 16.12
C GLY A 8 -1.75 -9.56 14.75
N PHE A 9 -1.55 -10.45 13.77
CA PHE A 9 -1.17 -10.07 12.42
C PHE A 9 -2.41 -9.77 11.57
N TYR A 10 -2.29 -8.88 10.59
CA TYR A 10 -3.38 -8.65 9.64
C TYR A 10 -3.66 -9.90 8.80
N ASN A 11 -4.95 -10.13 8.53
CA ASN A 11 -5.47 -11.37 7.96
C ASN A 11 -4.92 -11.61 6.54
N VAL A 12 -4.08 -12.63 6.42
CA VAL A 12 -3.43 -13.00 5.15
C VAL A 12 -4.44 -13.43 4.09
N ASN A 13 -5.54 -14.08 4.47
CA ASN A 13 -6.56 -14.49 3.51
C ASN A 13 -7.32 -13.29 2.93
N GLU A 14 -7.54 -12.24 3.73
CA GLU A 14 -8.10 -10.98 3.23
C GLU A 14 -7.12 -10.30 2.25
N MET A 15 -5.83 -10.27 2.58
CA MET A 15 -4.80 -9.72 1.68
C MET A 15 -4.70 -10.52 0.37
N LEU A 16 -4.69 -11.86 0.45
CA LEU A 16 -4.70 -12.74 -0.72
C LEU A 16 -5.94 -12.54 -1.57
N SER A 17 -7.10 -12.36 -0.94
CA SER A 17 -8.34 -12.05 -1.65
C SER A 17 -8.25 -10.70 -2.34
N GLY A 18 -7.63 -9.70 -1.71
CA GLY A 18 -7.34 -8.40 -2.32
C GLY A 18 -6.39 -8.49 -3.53
N ILE A 19 -5.47 -9.45 -3.56
CA ILE A 19 -4.52 -9.60 -4.67
C ILE A 19 -5.08 -10.47 -5.80
N TYR A 20 -5.73 -11.59 -5.47
CA TYR A 20 -6.11 -12.64 -6.41
C TYR A 20 -7.61 -12.75 -6.67
N GLY A 21 -8.46 -12.04 -5.91
CA GLY A 21 -9.93 -12.13 -5.97
C GLY A 21 -10.58 -11.47 -7.18
N TRP A 22 -9.89 -11.44 -8.33
CA TRP A 22 -10.40 -10.87 -9.56
C TRP A 22 -11.56 -11.71 -10.08
N SER A 23 -12.56 -11.05 -10.64
CA SER A 23 -13.70 -11.74 -11.24
C SER A 23 -14.18 -11.05 -12.51
N VAL A 24 -15.04 -11.73 -13.26
CA VAL A 24 -15.73 -11.17 -14.43
C VAL A 24 -17.22 -11.17 -14.14
N LYS A 25 -17.85 -10.00 -14.28
CA LYS A 25 -19.30 -9.82 -14.14
C LYS A 25 -19.82 -9.03 -15.34
N ASP A 26 -20.84 -9.56 -16.02
CA ASP A 26 -21.45 -8.94 -17.21
C ASP A 26 -20.41 -8.57 -18.29
N GLY A 27 -19.41 -9.44 -18.48
CA GLY A 27 -18.31 -9.22 -19.44
C GLY A 27 -17.27 -8.17 -19.03
N LYS A 28 -17.38 -7.60 -17.83
CA LYS A 28 -16.42 -6.62 -17.28
C LYS A 28 -15.59 -7.23 -16.16
N VAL A 29 -14.31 -6.87 -16.12
CA VAL A 29 -13.42 -7.22 -14.99
C VAL A 29 -13.87 -6.43 -13.76
N VAL A 30 -13.99 -7.11 -12.63
CA VAL A 30 -14.27 -6.53 -11.31
C VAL A 30 -13.00 -6.67 -10.46
N THR A 31 -12.52 -5.53 -9.97
CA THR A 31 -11.36 -5.48 -9.07
C THR A 31 -11.70 -6.11 -7.71
N PRO A 32 -10.75 -6.84 -7.10
CA PRO A 32 -10.90 -7.26 -5.72
C PRO A 32 -11.02 -6.06 -4.78
N LYS A 33 -11.66 -6.29 -3.63
CA LYS A 33 -11.81 -5.29 -2.58
C LYS A 33 -10.89 -5.59 -1.41
N TYR A 34 -10.22 -4.55 -0.93
CA TYR A 34 -9.49 -4.57 0.33
C TYR A 34 -9.57 -3.17 0.96
N GLU A 35 -9.86 -3.12 2.25
CA GLU A 35 -9.96 -1.84 2.98
C GLU A 35 -8.71 -1.64 3.82
N PHE A 36 -7.78 -0.83 3.31
CA PHE A 36 -6.60 -0.40 4.06
C PHE A 36 -6.99 0.47 5.26
N PRO A 37 -6.19 0.51 6.34
CA PRO A 37 -6.36 1.52 7.37
C PRO A 37 -6.22 2.93 6.80
N ASP A 38 -7.06 3.87 7.26
CA ASP A 38 -7.15 5.22 6.69
C ASP A 38 -5.80 5.95 6.61
N GLU A 39 -5.01 5.91 7.69
CA GLU A 39 -3.69 6.56 7.73
C GLU A 39 -2.70 5.94 6.75
N PHE A 40 -2.77 4.62 6.56
CA PHE A 40 -1.94 3.95 5.57
C PHE A 40 -2.41 4.24 4.14
N LYS A 41 -3.73 4.30 3.93
CA LYS A 41 -4.31 4.67 2.64
C LYS A 41 -3.88 6.08 2.22
N LYS A 42 -3.94 7.06 3.12
CA LYS A 42 -3.45 8.43 2.84
C LYS A 42 -1.99 8.43 2.37
N ARG A 43 -1.16 7.58 2.97
CA ARG A 43 0.26 7.44 2.58
C ARG A 43 0.42 6.80 1.19
N ILE A 44 -0.37 5.77 0.89
CA ILE A 44 -0.39 5.14 -0.45
C ILE A 44 -0.81 6.17 -1.49
N ASP A 45 -1.91 6.87 -1.25
CA ASP A 45 -2.47 7.87 -2.18
C ASP A 45 -1.44 9.00 -2.41
N TYR A 46 -0.85 9.53 -1.33
CA TYR A 46 0.15 10.61 -1.40
C TYR A 46 1.36 10.26 -2.29
N PHE A 47 1.99 9.11 -2.08
CA PHE A 47 3.15 8.71 -2.88
C PHE A 47 2.75 8.18 -4.27
N GLY A 48 1.53 7.64 -4.39
CA GLY A 48 0.96 7.18 -5.65
C GLY A 48 0.73 8.31 -6.65
N GLU A 49 0.33 9.51 -6.18
CA GLU A 49 0.14 10.69 -7.05
C GLU A 49 1.42 11.04 -7.84
N TYR A 50 2.60 10.91 -7.23
CA TYR A 50 3.87 11.16 -7.92
C TYR A 50 4.16 10.17 -9.06
N MET A 51 3.44 9.04 -9.15
CA MET A 51 3.57 8.14 -10.30
C MET A 51 3.08 8.79 -11.60
N GLU A 52 2.14 9.74 -11.52
CA GLU A 52 1.71 10.54 -12.68
C GLU A 52 2.82 11.47 -13.18
N ASP A 53 3.70 11.91 -12.27
CA ASP A 53 4.85 12.78 -12.55
C ASP A 53 6.17 12.00 -12.82
N GLY A 54 6.08 10.67 -12.99
CA GLY A 54 7.19 9.82 -13.41
C GLY A 54 7.88 9.04 -12.29
N LEU A 55 7.36 9.04 -11.05
CA LEU A 55 7.84 8.13 -10.02
C LEU A 55 7.54 6.68 -10.43
N THR A 56 8.55 5.82 -10.38
CA THR A 56 8.37 4.41 -10.73
C THR A 56 7.54 3.70 -9.66
N LEU A 57 6.87 2.60 -10.02
CA LEU A 57 6.16 1.76 -9.05
C LEU A 57 7.07 1.33 -7.88
N THR A 58 8.32 0.96 -8.16
CA THR A 58 9.29 0.57 -7.12
C THR A 58 9.67 1.76 -6.25
N GLY A 59 9.79 2.97 -6.82
CA GLY A 59 10.03 4.19 -6.06
C GLY A 59 8.86 4.54 -5.15
N ALA A 60 7.63 4.43 -5.63
CA ALA A 60 6.43 4.63 -4.82
C ALA A 60 6.34 3.61 -3.68
N LEU A 61 6.56 2.31 -3.97
CA LEU A 61 6.60 1.27 -2.93
C LEU A 61 7.71 1.54 -1.90
N GLN A 62 8.90 1.94 -2.33
CA GLN A 62 10.00 2.27 -1.43
C GLN A 62 9.63 3.45 -0.52
N ALA A 63 9.01 4.51 -1.06
CA ALA A 63 8.58 5.66 -0.26
C ALA A 63 7.44 5.32 0.72
N ILE A 64 6.46 4.53 0.28
CA ILE A 64 5.32 4.11 1.11
C ILE A 64 5.78 3.29 2.33
N PHE A 65 6.71 2.35 2.13
CA PHE A 65 7.15 1.44 3.19
C PHE A 65 8.41 1.89 3.96
N ALA A 66 9.10 2.93 3.48
CA ALA A 66 10.29 3.45 4.17
C ALA A 66 9.93 4.05 5.53
N SER A 67 10.69 3.63 6.54
CA SER A 67 10.58 4.17 7.90
C SER A 67 11.14 5.59 7.97
N ASN A 68 10.80 6.32 9.02
CA ASN A 68 11.32 7.67 9.27
C ASN A 68 12.85 7.72 9.50
N ASP A 69 13.49 6.57 9.75
CA ASP A 69 14.95 6.48 9.94
C ASP A 69 15.70 6.11 8.63
N ASP A 70 14.99 5.77 7.55
CA ASP A 70 15.60 5.48 6.25
C ASP A 70 15.99 6.78 5.53
N LYS A 71 17.10 7.37 5.99
CA LYS A 71 17.66 8.61 5.43
C LYS A 71 17.92 8.54 3.93
N LYS A 72 18.22 7.34 3.40
CA LYS A 72 18.51 7.19 1.97
C LYS A 72 17.20 7.26 1.17
N ALA A 73 16.18 6.51 1.56
CA ALA A 73 14.89 6.56 0.88
C ALA A 73 14.26 7.96 0.94
N ILE A 74 14.37 8.64 2.09
CA ILE A 74 13.91 10.03 2.26
C ILE A 74 14.65 10.95 1.30
N ALA A 75 15.99 10.93 1.32
CA ALA A 75 16.80 11.79 0.47
C ALA A 75 16.55 11.52 -1.02
N ASP A 76 16.45 10.25 -1.43
CA ASP A 76 16.17 9.86 -2.81
C ASP A 76 14.82 10.40 -3.29
N PHE A 77 13.78 10.35 -2.44
CA PHE A 77 12.46 10.88 -2.77
C PHE A 77 12.44 12.42 -2.81
N GLU A 78 13.14 13.08 -1.88
CA GLU A 78 13.18 14.54 -1.78
C GLU A 78 13.87 15.24 -2.96
N TRP A 79 14.55 14.49 -3.85
CA TRP A 79 15.00 15.02 -5.15
C TRP A 79 13.85 15.48 -6.05
N GLY A 80 12.66 14.89 -5.90
CA GLY A 80 11.51 15.12 -6.79
C GLY A 80 10.19 15.40 -6.09
N GLY A 81 10.13 15.29 -4.75
CA GLY A 81 8.89 15.47 -3.99
C GLY A 81 9.12 15.95 -2.56
N THR A 82 8.03 16.11 -1.81
CA THR A 82 8.10 16.43 -0.38
C THR A 82 7.89 15.17 0.44
N TRP A 83 8.78 14.86 1.38
CA TRP A 83 8.61 13.67 2.20
C TRP A 83 7.36 13.76 3.10
N LEU A 84 6.54 12.72 3.09
CA LEU A 84 5.47 12.52 4.07
C LEU A 84 6.00 11.60 5.18
N PRO A 85 6.12 12.07 6.44
CA PRO A 85 6.55 11.23 7.55
C PRO A 85 5.53 10.12 7.85
N GLN A 86 6.04 8.97 8.29
CA GLN A 86 5.22 7.84 8.69
C GLN A 86 4.58 8.08 10.06
N THR A 87 3.29 7.76 10.19
CA THR A 87 2.55 7.80 11.45
C THR A 87 2.78 6.54 12.28
N LYS A 88 2.40 6.57 13.58
CA LYS A 88 2.47 5.38 14.44
C LYS A 88 1.51 4.28 13.98
N GLU A 89 0.32 4.68 13.53
CA GLU A 89 -0.71 3.80 12.99
C GLU A 89 -0.22 3.10 11.72
N THR A 90 0.49 3.83 10.85
CA THR A 90 1.13 3.23 9.68
C THR A 90 2.23 2.25 10.09
N GLN A 91 3.09 2.61 11.04
CA GLN A 91 4.13 1.70 11.54
C GLN A 91 3.52 0.42 12.09
N GLU A 92 2.49 0.54 12.93
CA GLU A 92 1.80 -0.61 13.49
C GLU A 92 1.17 -1.47 12.39
N PHE A 93 0.59 -0.85 11.35
CA PHE A 93 0.06 -1.60 10.22
C PHE A 93 1.15 -2.42 9.51
N ILE A 94 2.28 -1.81 9.19
CA ILE A 94 3.41 -2.46 8.50
C ILE A 94 4.01 -3.56 9.37
N ASP A 95 4.28 -3.30 10.65
CA ASP A 95 4.91 -4.24 11.58
C ASP A 95 4.07 -5.50 11.80
N ASN A 96 2.74 -5.36 11.73
CA ASN A 96 1.81 -6.47 11.91
C ASN A 96 1.29 -7.02 10.58
N SER A 97 1.86 -6.60 9.45
CA SER A 97 1.55 -7.15 8.13
C SER A 97 2.68 -8.05 7.65
N LEU A 98 2.34 -9.20 7.07
CA LEU A 98 3.33 -9.99 6.35
C LEU A 98 3.73 -9.27 5.06
N SER A 99 4.89 -9.62 4.50
CA SER A 99 5.44 -8.99 3.29
C SER A 99 4.47 -8.97 2.09
N ILE A 100 3.46 -9.83 2.08
CA ILE A 100 2.36 -9.86 1.09
C ILE A 100 1.65 -8.50 0.92
N VAL A 101 1.67 -7.64 1.95
CA VAL A 101 1.10 -6.29 1.87
C VAL A 101 1.73 -5.45 0.76
N HIS A 102 2.99 -5.69 0.39
CA HIS A 102 3.64 -5.02 -0.74
C HIS A 102 2.96 -5.34 -2.06
N CYS A 103 2.59 -6.60 -2.28
CA CYS A 103 1.85 -7.02 -3.48
C CYS A 103 0.46 -6.39 -3.54
N LEU A 104 -0.19 -6.26 -2.39
CA LEU A 104 -1.51 -5.65 -2.28
C LEU A 104 -1.47 -4.15 -2.59
N VAL A 105 -0.49 -3.43 -2.06
CA VAL A 105 -0.25 -2.01 -2.40
C VAL A 105 0.11 -1.84 -3.87
N ALA A 106 0.95 -2.71 -4.43
CA ALA A 106 1.27 -2.67 -5.85
C ALA A 106 0.03 -2.87 -6.73
N ALA A 107 -0.87 -3.79 -6.36
CA ALA A 107 -2.12 -4.01 -7.06
C ALA A 107 -3.08 -2.81 -6.93
N HIS A 108 -3.10 -2.14 -5.76
CA HIS A 108 -3.85 -0.89 -5.56
C HIS A 108 -3.35 0.21 -6.49
N LEU A 109 -2.04 0.47 -6.50
CA LEU A 109 -1.43 1.53 -7.31
C LEU A 109 -1.62 1.31 -8.82
N LEU A 110 -1.51 0.06 -9.29
CA LEU A 110 -1.60 -0.23 -10.73
C LEU A 110 -3.04 -0.31 -11.25
N TYR A 111 -3.97 -0.78 -10.43
CA TYR A 111 -5.29 -1.19 -10.91
C TYR A 111 -6.47 -0.70 -10.07
N GLY A 112 -6.23 0.07 -9.00
CA GLY A 112 -7.29 0.55 -8.11
C GLY A 112 -7.93 -0.54 -7.23
N VAL A 113 -7.21 -1.62 -6.92
CA VAL A 113 -7.67 -2.66 -5.99
C VAL A 113 -8.01 -2.07 -4.63
N GLY A 114 -9.24 -2.22 -4.12
CA GLY A 114 -9.62 -1.61 -2.83
C GLY A 114 -9.97 -0.11 -2.89
N GLY A 115 -10.22 0.41 -4.09
CA GLY A 115 -10.99 1.63 -4.30
C GLY A 115 -12.51 1.43 -4.18
#